data_AF-A0A819S5P3-F1
#
_entry.id   AF-A0A819S5P3-F1
#
_cell.length_a   1.000
_cell.length_b   1.000
_cell.length_c   1.000
_cell.angle_alpha   90.00
_cell.angle_beta   90.00
_cell.angle_gamma   90.00
#
_symmetry.space_group_name_H-M   'P 1'
#
loop_
_entity.id
_entity.type
_entity.pdbx_description
1 polymer ?
#
loop_
_entity_poly.entity_id
_entity_poly.type
_entity_poly.pdbx_seq_one_letter_code
_entity_poly.pdbx_strand_id
1 'polypeptide(L)'
;MICISQFIVFVTAVVLNQYLAQANIFSCNTTAPCGCSKNAVIINSRIVGGEPAASHSWTWAVSLRVRSDIHFCGGSIISPHYVLTAAHCIDDPYISMLTITAAVGTDNLHDNVGQRITVSTIYKHPRYNKLTHANDIAILRLKKAISFQSSNIGKLCLPALNEIVATDFPMVNSDLVAIGWGKTDVADSSNVLRQVTVTAVSSTTPKCANSIHDTKLQFCSAVNGGGKDTCQGDSGGPLMYYSNVYRQWVVAGITSYGTGCGLANYAGVYARASMYIDWIKSIVGNDGVVIMGENAANISTMSNVFCLALVFVLFMMRLF
;
A
#
# COMPACT_ATOMS: atom_id res chain seq x y z
N MET A 1 -52.10 -1.54 24.68
CA MET A 1 -51.35 -2.51 23.84
C MET A 1 -50.56 -1.89 22.68
N ILE A 2 -50.87 -0.67 22.21
CA ILE A 2 -50.18 -0.05 21.06
C ILE A 2 -48.79 0.53 21.42
N CYS A 3 -48.60 1.02 22.64
CA CYS A 3 -47.31 1.60 23.10
C CYS A 3 -46.18 0.57 23.24
N ILE A 4 -46.48 -0.66 23.66
CA ILE A 4 -45.48 -1.73 23.83
C ILE A 4 -45.02 -2.25 22.46
N SER A 5 -45.93 -2.32 21.48
CA SER A 5 -45.61 -2.70 20.09
C SER A 5 -44.65 -1.70 19.43
N GLN A 6 -44.90 -0.39 19.57
CA GLN A 6 -44.00 0.64 19.03
C GLN A 6 -42.64 0.66 19.74
N PHE A 7 -42.60 0.41 21.05
CA PHE A 7 -41.34 0.33 21.80
C PHE A 7 -40.50 -0.90 21.40
N ILE A 8 -41.14 -2.06 21.18
CA ILE A 8 -40.46 -3.27 20.70
C ILE A 8 -39.92 -3.05 19.28
N VAL A 9 -40.67 -2.42 18.38
CA VAL A 9 -40.20 -2.10 17.01
C VAL A 9 -39.05 -1.09 17.03
N PHE A 10 -39.06 -0.12 17.93
CA PHE A 10 -37.96 0.85 18.08
C PHE A 10 -36.71 0.20 18.66
N VAL A 11 -36.87 -0.67 19.67
CA VAL A 11 -35.76 -1.42 20.28
C VAL A 11 -35.21 -2.44 19.28
N THR A 12 -36.03 -3.15 18.51
CA THR A 12 -35.53 -4.07 17.47
C THR A 12 -34.87 -3.34 16.32
N ALA A 13 -35.34 -2.14 15.91
CA ALA A 13 -34.68 -1.33 14.90
C ALA A 13 -33.33 -0.75 15.38
N VAL A 14 -33.26 -0.27 16.63
CA VAL A 14 -32.01 0.22 17.24
C VAL A 14 -31.03 -0.93 17.48
N VAL A 15 -31.52 -2.11 17.90
CA VAL A 15 -30.69 -3.31 18.08
C VAL A 15 -30.25 -3.89 16.74
N LEU A 16 -31.08 -3.93 15.69
CA LEU A 16 -30.65 -4.33 14.34
C LEU A 16 -29.56 -3.41 13.78
N ASN A 17 -29.65 -2.11 14.07
CA ASN A 17 -28.65 -1.13 13.63
C ASN A 17 -27.30 -1.28 14.35
N GLN A 18 -27.26 -2.01 15.49
CA GLN A 18 -26.02 -2.38 16.19
C GLN A 18 -25.40 -3.69 15.68
N TYR A 19 -26.12 -4.46 14.84
CA TYR A 19 -25.64 -5.72 14.25
C TYR A 19 -25.22 -5.62 12.78
N LEU A 20 -25.42 -4.47 12.13
CA LEU A 20 -24.81 -4.22 10.82
C LEU A 20 -23.31 -3.99 11.04
N ALA A 21 -22.47 -4.89 10.51
CA ALA A 21 -21.03 -4.69 10.47
C ALA A 21 -20.77 -3.32 9.83
N GLN A 22 -20.30 -2.37 10.62
CA GLN A 22 -20.05 -1.02 10.14
C GLN A 22 -18.84 -1.13 9.20
N ALA A 23 -19.07 -0.92 7.90
CA ALA A 23 -18.01 -0.87 6.92
C ALA A 23 -17.27 0.47 7.06
N ASN A 24 -15.95 0.40 7.12
CA ASN A 24 -15.12 1.60 7.09
C ASN A 24 -15.03 2.09 5.64
N ILE A 25 -15.48 3.32 5.39
CA ILE A 25 -15.44 3.95 4.06
C ILE A 25 -14.30 4.96 4.06
N PHE A 26 -13.29 4.70 3.23
CA PHE A 26 -12.15 5.59 3.05
C PHE A 26 -12.31 6.37 1.75
N SER A 27 -12.36 7.70 1.87
CA SER A 27 -12.54 8.62 0.74
C SER A 27 -11.50 9.72 0.75
N CYS A 28 -10.93 9.96 -0.42
CA CYS A 28 -9.87 10.92 -0.64
C CYS A 28 -10.34 12.09 -1.51
N ASN A 29 -9.53 13.14 -1.58
CA ASN A 29 -9.72 14.19 -2.57
C ASN A 29 -9.24 13.68 -3.94
N THR A 30 -10.14 13.53 -4.92
CA THR A 30 -9.81 12.97 -6.24
C THR A 30 -8.83 13.81 -7.06
N THR A 31 -8.53 15.04 -6.64
CA THR A 31 -7.47 15.87 -7.22
C THR A 31 -6.08 15.56 -6.65
N ALA A 32 -5.99 14.71 -5.62
CA ALA A 32 -4.73 14.34 -5.00
C ALA A 32 -3.83 13.56 -5.98
N PRO A 33 -2.52 13.82 -6.00
CA PRO A 33 -1.61 13.26 -7.00
C PRO A 33 -1.26 11.77 -6.77
N CYS A 34 -1.64 11.19 -5.62
CA CYS A 34 -1.41 9.80 -5.25
C CYS A 34 -2.39 9.35 -4.15
N GLY A 35 -2.38 8.06 -3.81
CA GLY A 35 -3.07 7.49 -2.65
C GLY A 35 -4.58 7.66 -2.68
N CYS A 36 -5.13 7.91 -3.87
CA CYS A 36 -6.52 8.22 -4.07
C CYS A 36 -7.12 7.43 -5.23
N SER A 37 -8.31 6.90 -5.00
CA SER A 37 -9.14 6.21 -5.98
C SER A 37 -10.44 6.99 -6.14
N LYS A 38 -10.98 7.02 -7.36
CA LYS A 38 -12.32 7.58 -7.62
C LYS A 38 -13.41 6.76 -6.92
N ASN A 39 -13.23 5.45 -6.85
CA ASN A 39 -14.10 4.54 -6.10
C ASN A 39 -13.63 4.52 -4.64
N ALA A 40 -14.55 4.77 -3.70
CA ALA A 40 -14.25 4.68 -2.29
C ALA A 40 -13.76 3.27 -1.93
N VAL A 41 -12.76 3.19 -1.06
CA VAL A 41 -12.33 1.92 -0.49
C VAL A 41 -13.29 1.60 0.65
N ILE A 42 -13.96 0.46 0.55
CA ILE A 42 -14.89 -0.04 1.56
C ILE A 42 -14.24 -1.27 2.18
N ILE A 43 -14.01 -1.23 3.48
CA ILE A 43 -13.45 -2.35 4.23
C ILE A 43 -14.46 -2.80 5.27
N ASN A 44 -14.97 -4.02 5.15
CA ASN A 44 -15.90 -4.54 6.15
C ASN A 44 -15.13 -4.90 7.42
N SER A 45 -15.60 -4.38 8.55
CA SER A 45 -14.99 -4.70 9.82
C SER A 45 -15.13 -6.21 10.09
N ARG A 46 -14.01 -6.85 10.45
CA ARG A 46 -13.92 -8.18 11.07
C ARG A 46 -14.06 -9.43 10.17
N ILE A 47 -13.92 -9.38 8.84
CA ILE A 47 -14.09 -10.61 8.03
C ILE A 47 -12.84 -11.50 7.92
N VAL A 48 -12.94 -12.69 8.55
CA VAL A 48 -12.29 -14.00 8.27
C VAL A 48 -11.64 -14.21 6.87
N GLY A 49 -10.34 -14.47 6.65
CA GLY A 49 -9.80 -14.87 5.32
C GLY A 49 -9.63 -13.77 4.23
N GLY A 50 -9.74 -12.49 4.60
CA GLY A 50 -9.73 -11.36 3.66
C GLY A 50 -11.02 -11.30 2.83
N GLU A 51 -11.27 -10.18 2.16
CA GLU A 51 -12.47 -9.98 1.35
C GLU A 51 -12.12 -9.55 -0.08
N PRO A 52 -12.99 -9.84 -1.07
CA PRO A 52 -12.86 -9.23 -2.38
C PRO A 52 -12.82 -7.70 -2.24
N ALA A 53 -11.83 -7.07 -2.85
CA ALA A 53 -11.78 -5.62 -2.89
C ALA A 53 -12.94 -5.09 -3.74
N ALA A 54 -13.45 -3.90 -3.39
CA ALA A 54 -14.39 -3.20 -4.26
C ALA A 54 -13.73 -2.96 -5.63
N SER A 55 -14.50 -3.13 -6.71
CA SER A 55 -13.95 -3.09 -8.06
C SER A 55 -13.19 -1.78 -8.32
N HIS A 56 -11.96 -1.92 -8.82
CA HIS A 56 -11.03 -0.84 -9.10
C HIS A 56 -10.79 0.16 -7.96
N SER A 57 -10.96 -0.25 -6.69
CA SER A 57 -10.75 0.62 -5.52
C SER A 57 -9.27 0.82 -5.17
N TRP A 58 -8.41 -0.14 -5.53
CA TRP A 58 -6.95 -0.09 -5.34
C TRP A 58 -6.23 0.17 -6.66
N THR A 59 -6.31 1.42 -7.12
CA THR A 59 -5.89 1.83 -8.48
C THR A 59 -4.38 1.74 -8.74
N TRP A 60 -3.58 1.57 -7.68
CA TRP A 60 -2.13 1.39 -7.75
C TRP A 60 -1.68 -0.06 -7.70
N ALA A 61 -2.59 -1.04 -7.57
CA ALA A 61 -2.24 -2.45 -7.56
C ALA A 61 -1.59 -2.86 -8.88
N VAL A 62 -0.48 -3.60 -8.78
CA VAL A 62 0.23 -4.16 -9.93
C VAL A 62 0.29 -5.67 -9.81
N SER A 63 -0.09 -6.37 -10.87
CA SER A 63 0.18 -7.79 -11.05
C SER A 63 1.44 -7.93 -11.92
N LEU A 64 2.52 -8.46 -11.36
CA LEU A 64 3.72 -8.80 -12.12
C LEU A 64 3.51 -10.16 -12.77
N ARG A 65 3.75 -10.22 -14.08
CA ARG A 65 3.47 -11.37 -14.92
C ARG A 65 4.67 -11.80 -15.75
N VAL A 66 4.78 -13.10 -16.00
CA VAL A 66 5.80 -13.70 -16.88
C VAL A 66 5.16 -14.74 -17.81
N ARG A 67 5.90 -15.14 -18.86
CA ARG A 67 5.47 -16.14 -19.85
C ARG A 67 4.10 -15.74 -20.46
N SER A 68 3.17 -16.69 -20.59
CA SER A 68 1.79 -16.50 -21.08
C SER A 68 0.90 -15.77 -20.06
N ASP A 69 1.35 -14.60 -19.60
CA ASP A 69 0.61 -13.70 -18.71
C ASP A 69 0.30 -14.29 -17.31
N ILE A 70 1.21 -15.12 -16.79
CA ILE A 70 1.07 -15.77 -15.48
C ILE A 70 1.52 -14.81 -14.38
N HIS A 71 0.63 -14.52 -13.44
CA HIS A 71 0.93 -13.75 -12.24
C HIS A 71 1.88 -14.52 -11.31
N PHE A 72 2.90 -13.84 -10.78
CA PHE A 72 3.85 -14.43 -9.83
C PHE A 72 4.15 -13.55 -8.60
N CYS A 73 4.00 -12.23 -8.72
CA CYS A 73 4.18 -11.29 -7.61
C CYS A 73 3.28 -10.06 -7.79
N GLY A 74 3.00 -9.38 -6.69
CA GLY A 74 2.40 -8.05 -6.65
C GLY A 74 3.42 -6.91 -6.79
N GLY A 75 2.88 -5.70 -6.84
CA GLY A 75 3.64 -4.46 -6.80
C GLY A 75 2.71 -3.26 -6.62
N SER A 76 3.30 -2.08 -6.58
CA SER A 76 2.55 -0.82 -6.52
C SER A 76 3.09 0.22 -7.50
N ILE A 77 2.18 0.97 -8.13
CA ILE A 77 2.55 2.09 -9.00
C ILE A 77 3.00 3.25 -8.11
N ILE A 78 4.26 3.65 -8.20
CA ILE A 78 4.79 4.79 -7.44
C ILE A 78 5.02 6.02 -8.34
N SER A 79 5.09 5.81 -9.66
CA SER A 79 5.29 6.85 -10.67
C SER A 79 4.82 6.37 -12.06
N PRO A 80 4.80 7.24 -13.10
CA PRO A 80 4.46 6.85 -14.46
C PRO A 80 5.33 5.74 -15.06
N HIS A 81 6.63 5.69 -14.74
CA HIS A 81 7.54 4.67 -15.27
C HIS A 81 7.99 3.64 -14.24
N TYR A 82 7.62 3.75 -12.97
CA TYR A 82 8.20 2.90 -11.93
C TYR A 82 7.17 2.19 -11.06
N VAL A 83 7.41 0.90 -10.89
CA VAL A 83 6.68 -0.01 -10.00
C VAL A 83 7.59 -0.40 -8.83
N LEU A 84 7.07 -0.31 -7.62
CA LEU A 84 7.72 -0.78 -6.41
C LEU A 84 7.28 -2.22 -6.12
N THR A 85 8.23 -3.10 -5.81
CA THR A 85 8.00 -4.51 -5.45
C THR A 85 9.10 -5.03 -4.52
N ALA A 86 9.09 -6.31 -4.19
CA ALA A 86 10.12 -6.96 -3.38
C ALA A 86 11.32 -7.42 -4.24
N ALA A 87 12.51 -7.47 -3.65
CA ALA A 87 13.70 -7.98 -4.33
C ALA A 87 13.60 -9.48 -4.60
N HIS A 88 13.03 -10.26 -3.68
CA HIS A 88 12.90 -11.71 -3.83
C HIS A 88 12.07 -12.10 -5.06
N CYS A 89 11.12 -11.25 -5.48
CA CYS A 89 10.31 -11.47 -6.69
C CYS A 89 11.16 -11.51 -7.96
N ILE A 90 12.31 -10.83 -7.98
CA ILE A 90 13.19 -10.70 -9.16
C ILE A 90 14.58 -11.28 -8.94
N ASP A 91 14.84 -11.85 -7.76
CA ASP A 91 16.13 -12.46 -7.40
C ASP A 91 16.32 -13.86 -7.99
N ASP A 92 15.24 -14.48 -8.49
CA ASP A 92 15.31 -15.77 -9.18
C ASP A 92 15.99 -15.61 -10.56
N PRO A 93 17.14 -16.28 -10.80
CA PRO A 93 17.83 -16.24 -12.08
C PRO A 93 16.93 -16.60 -13.27
N TYR A 94 15.99 -17.53 -13.07
CA TYR A 94 15.05 -17.93 -14.10
C TYR A 94 14.07 -16.81 -14.45
N ILE A 95 13.52 -16.11 -13.44
CA ILE A 95 12.65 -14.94 -13.65
C ILE A 95 13.40 -13.81 -14.34
N SER A 96 14.68 -13.60 -13.99
CA SER A 96 15.51 -12.55 -14.59
C SER A 96 15.75 -12.73 -16.10
N MET A 97 15.60 -13.95 -16.62
CA MET A 97 15.72 -14.25 -18.05
C MET A 97 14.40 -14.09 -18.82
N LEU A 98 13.27 -13.94 -18.11
CA LEU A 98 11.96 -13.83 -18.73
C LEU A 98 11.56 -12.38 -18.96
N THR A 99 10.71 -12.17 -19.97
CA THR A 99 10.02 -10.89 -20.14
C THR A 99 8.99 -10.73 -19.02
N ILE A 100 9.26 -9.78 -18.13
CA ILE A 100 8.32 -9.38 -17.07
C ILE A 100 7.39 -8.28 -17.62
N THR A 101 6.10 -8.41 -17.34
CA THR A 101 5.07 -7.42 -17.67
C THR A 101 4.37 -6.97 -16.41
N ALA A 102 4.20 -5.66 -16.26
CA ALA A 102 3.36 -5.04 -15.24
C ALA A 102 1.92 -4.90 -15.77
N ALA A 103 1.00 -5.58 -15.09
CA ALA A 103 -0.44 -5.48 -15.29
C ALA A 103 -1.05 -4.49 -14.30
N VAL A 104 -1.62 -3.40 -14.81
CA VAL A 104 -2.18 -2.30 -13.99
C VAL A 104 -3.62 -1.99 -14.37
N GLY A 105 -4.43 -1.54 -13.41
CA GLY A 105 -5.84 -1.19 -13.61
C GLY A 105 -6.81 -2.38 -13.69
N THR A 106 -6.30 -3.61 -13.59
CA THR A 106 -7.09 -4.83 -13.49
C THR A 106 -7.37 -5.14 -12.02
N ASP A 107 -8.57 -5.65 -11.73
CA ASP A 107 -8.89 -6.30 -10.46
C ASP A 107 -9.16 -7.80 -10.64
N ASN A 108 -9.16 -8.33 -11.88
CA ASN A 108 -9.29 -9.75 -12.18
C ASN A 108 -8.14 -10.27 -13.08
N LEU A 109 -7.40 -11.27 -12.62
CA LEU A 109 -6.24 -11.78 -13.33
C LEU A 109 -6.51 -12.28 -14.76
N HIS A 110 -7.74 -12.70 -15.05
CA HIS A 110 -8.16 -13.21 -16.36
C HIS A 110 -8.89 -12.18 -17.24
N ASP A 111 -9.09 -10.95 -16.76
CA ASP A 111 -9.65 -9.90 -17.59
C ASP A 111 -8.59 -9.30 -18.54
N ASN A 112 -9.08 -8.57 -19.53
CA ASN A 112 -8.26 -7.76 -20.44
C ASN A 112 -8.33 -6.27 -20.09
N VAL A 113 -8.61 -5.93 -18.83
CA VAL A 113 -8.80 -4.55 -18.37
C VAL A 113 -7.45 -3.92 -18.00
N GLY A 114 -7.34 -2.62 -18.28
CA GLY A 114 -6.19 -1.82 -17.90
C GLY A 114 -5.04 -1.90 -18.91
N GLN A 115 -3.81 -1.83 -18.41
CA GLN A 115 -2.60 -1.78 -19.25
C GLN A 115 -1.67 -2.95 -18.93
N ARG A 116 -0.95 -3.42 -19.95
CA ARG A 116 0.13 -4.41 -19.85
C ARG A 116 1.40 -3.78 -20.40
N ILE A 117 2.36 -3.53 -19.53
CA ILE A 117 3.57 -2.78 -19.88
C ILE A 117 4.80 -3.60 -19.50
N THR A 118 5.65 -3.88 -20.49
CA THR A 118 6.90 -4.62 -20.29
C THR A 118 7.86 -3.84 -19.37
N VAL A 119 8.53 -4.55 -18.47
CA VAL A 119 9.63 -4.02 -17.66
C VAL A 119 10.88 -3.90 -18.53
N SER A 120 11.51 -2.73 -18.52
CA SER A 120 12.73 -2.43 -19.27
C SER A 120 14.00 -2.51 -18.43
N THR A 121 13.91 -2.24 -17.12
CA THR A 121 15.06 -2.26 -16.22
C THR A 121 14.64 -2.67 -14.82
N ILE A 122 15.45 -3.49 -14.16
CA ILE A 122 15.22 -3.97 -12.79
C ILE A 122 16.29 -3.37 -11.90
N TYR A 123 15.87 -2.63 -10.87
CA TYR A 123 16.73 -2.10 -9.83
C TYR A 123 16.49 -2.89 -8.55
N LYS A 124 17.25 -3.96 -8.35
CA LYS A 124 17.30 -4.70 -7.08
C LYS A 124 18.11 -3.89 -6.08
N HIS A 125 17.68 -3.83 -4.82
CA HIS A 125 18.50 -3.16 -3.80
C HIS A 125 19.87 -3.84 -3.70
N PRO A 126 21.00 -3.10 -3.79
CA PRO A 126 22.34 -3.69 -3.90
C PRO A 126 22.76 -4.47 -2.65
N ARG A 127 22.10 -4.22 -1.51
CA ARG A 127 22.33 -4.92 -0.23
C ARG A 127 21.26 -5.96 0.09
N TYR A 128 20.46 -6.37 -0.89
CA TYR A 128 19.48 -7.45 -0.68
C TYR A 128 20.20 -8.73 -0.23
N ASN A 129 19.75 -9.30 0.89
CA ASN A 129 20.28 -10.53 1.44
C ASN A 129 19.20 -11.61 1.41
N LYS A 130 19.38 -12.63 0.57
CA LYS A 130 18.42 -13.72 0.40
C LYS A 130 18.22 -14.59 1.64
N LEU A 131 19.22 -14.69 2.52
CA LEU A 131 19.14 -15.52 3.73
C LEU A 131 18.31 -14.85 4.82
N THR A 132 18.43 -13.52 4.97
CA THR A 132 17.75 -12.77 6.03
C THR A 132 16.56 -11.96 5.52
N HIS A 133 16.36 -11.90 4.20
CA HIS A 133 15.44 -10.99 3.52
C HIS A 133 15.64 -9.50 3.92
N ALA A 134 16.86 -9.14 4.34
CA ALA A 134 17.20 -7.75 4.57
C ALA A 134 17.29 -7.00 3.24
N ASN A 135 16.82 -5.74 3.21
CA ASN A 135 16.70 -4.93 2.01
C ASN A 135 15.87 -5.59 0.89
N ASP A 136 14.77 -6.27 1.24
CA ASP A 136 13.89 -6.92 0.30
C ASP A 136 12.98 -5.93 -0.45
N ILE A 137 13.58 -5.15 -1.33
CA ILE A 137 12.94 -4.11 -2.12
C ILE A 137 13.57 -4.04 -3.52
N ALA A 138 12.72 -3.87 -4.53
CA ALA A 138 13.13 -3.63 -5.91
C ALA A 138 12.24 -2.57 -6.57
N ILE A 139 12.80 -1.87 -7.54
CA ILE A 139 12.09 -0.93 -8.40
C ILE A 139 12.19 -1.42 -9.84
N LEU A 140 11.06 -1.50 -10.52
CA LEU A 140 10.97 -1.91 -11.91
C LEU A 140 10.68 -0.69 -12.76
N ARG A 141 11.56 -0.38 -13.71
CA ARG A 141 11.30 0.62 -14.74
C ARG A 141 10.51 -0.01 -15.88
N LEU A 142 9.44 0.65 -16.28
CA LEU A 142 8.59 0.24 -17.39
C LEU A 142 9.13 0.79 -18.72
N LYS A 143 8.89 0.05 -19.80
CA LYS A 143 9.30 0.44 -21.17
C LYS A 143 8.50 1.63 -21.71
N LYS A 144 7.29 1.87 -21.20
CA LYS A 144 6.42 3.00 -21.53
C LYS A 144 5.82 3.57 -20.24
N ALA A 145 5.51 4.87 -20.25
CA ALA A 145 4.75 5.49 -19.19
C ALA A 145 3.36 4.86 -19.06
N ILE A 146 2.89 4.65 -17.84
CA ILE A 146 1.50 4.33 -17.54
C ILE A 146 0.62 5.53 -17.91
N SER A 147 -0.44 5.29 -18.68
CA SER A 147 -1.48 6.31 -18.90
C SER A 147 -2.42 6.38 -17.70
N PHE A 148 -2.56 7.55 -17.07
CA PHE A 148 -3.47 7.79 -15.95
C PHE A 148 -4.83 8.38 -16.40
N GLN A 149 -5.22 8.17 -17.66
CA GLN A 149 -6.50 8.66 -18.18
C GLN A 149 -7.70 7.89 -17.64
N SER A 150 -7.50 6.61 -17.29
CA SER A 150 -8.57 5.74 -16.78
C SER A 150 -8.64 5.84 -15.26
N SER A 151 -9.86 5.87 -14.72
CA SER A 151 -10.10 6.06 -13.27
C SER A 151 -9.70 4.87 -12.39
N ASN A 152 -9.39 3.72 -12.99
CA ASN A 152 -8.93 2.51 -12.33
C ASN A 152 -7.40 2.47 -12.15
N ILE A 153 -6.66 3.51 -12.57
CA ILE A 153 -5.20 3.56 -12.50
C ILE A 153 -4.76 4.81 -11.75
N GLY A 154 -3.93 4.63 -10.73
CA GLY A 154 -3.46 5.70 -9.86
C GLY A 154 -2.12 5.35 -9.20
N LYS A 155 -1.47 6.35 -8.61
CA LYS A 155 -0.19 6.18 -7.90
C LYS A 155 -0.45 5.98 -6.41
N LEU A 156 0.36 5.15 -5.74
CA LEU A 156 0.41 5.07 -4.28
C LEU A 156 1.37 6.13 -3.74
N CYS A 157 1.03 6.74 -2.60
CA CYS A 157 1.93 7.70 -1.97
C CYS A 157 3.06 6.99 -1.22
N LEU A 158 4.24 7.60 -1.20
CA LEU A 158 5.35 7.16 -0.36
C LEU A 158 5.30 7.83 1.04
N PRO A 159 5.82 7.16 2.09
CA PRO A 159 5.92 7.68 3.45
C PRO A 159 6.42 9.12 3.54
N ALA A 160 5.89 9.89 4.48
CA ALA A 160 6.29 11.26 4.72
C ALA A 160 7.66 11.35 5.39
N LEU A 161 8.38 12.47 5.19
CA LEU A 161 9.72 12.68 5.78
C LEU A 161 9.73 12.55 7.32
N ASN A 162 8.67 12.96 8.02
CA ASN A 162 8.57 12.79 9.47
C ASN A 162 8.35 11.33 9.90
N GLU A 163 7.75 10.50 9.05
CA GLU A 163 7.61 9.04 9.25
C GLU A 163 8.91 8.30 8.93
N ILE A 164 9.81 8.90 8.15
CA ILE A 164 11.19 8.42 7.93
C ILE A 164 12.06 8.62 9.18
N VAL A 165 11.80 9.68 9.96
CA VAL A 165 12.57 9.96 11.20
C VAL A 165 12.15 9.05 12.35
N ALA A 166 10.90 8.56 12.35
CA ALA A 166 10.42 7.58 13.32
C ALA A 166 10.97 6.18 12.98
N THR A 167 11.99 5.73 13.73
CA THR A 167 12.65 4.43 13.51
C THR A 167 11.72 3.22 13.73
N ASP A 168 10.52 3.44 14.26
CA ASP A 168 9.52 2.45 14.61
C ASP A 168 8.26 2.51 13.72
N PHE A 169 8.20 3.34 12.68
CA PHE A 169 7.03 3.43 11.78
C PHE A 169 6.88 2.21 10.84
N PRO A 170 5.71 1.52 10.77
CA PRO A 170 4.44 1.90 11.37
C PRO A 170 4.34 1.56 12.86
N MET A 171 3.66 2.43 13.61
CA MET A 171 3.47 2.27 15.05
C MET A 171 2.80 0.95 15.39
N VAL A 172 3.28 0.28 16.45
CA VAL A 172 2.64 -0.94 16.96
C VAL A 172 1.16 -0.69 17.26
N ASN A 173 0.32 -1.66 16.92
CA ASN A 173 -1.14 -1.60 17.01
C ASN A 173 -1.84 -0.71 15.98
N SER A 174 -1.13 -0.14 15.00
CA SER A 174 -1.78 0.53 13.87
C SER A 174 -2.45 -0.47 12.92
N ASP A 175 -3.65 -0.14 12.46
CA ASP A 175 -4.32 -0.88 11.39
C ASP A 175 -3.64 -0.58 10.04
N LEU A 176 -3.33 -1.66 9.33
CA LEU A 176 -2.72 -1.67 8.01
C LEU A 176 -3.60 -2.51 7.07
N VAL A 177 -3.49 -2.26 5.77
CA VAL A 177 -4.24 -2.96 4.74
C VAL A 177 -3.28 -3.55 3.72
N ALA A 178 -3.34 -4.86 3.57
CA ALA A 178 -2.67 -5.57 2.49
C ALA A 178 -3.65 -5.84 1.36
N ILE A 179 -3.14 -5.86 0.13
CA ILE A 179 -3.91 -6.20 -1.07
C ILE A 179 -3.11 -7.17 -1.95
N GLY A 180 -3.83 -8.00 -2.70
CA GLY A 180 -3.21 -8.85 -3.70
C GLY A 180 -4.13 -9.97 -4.21
N TRP A 181 -3.55 -10.84 -5.02
CA TRP A 181 -4.22 -11.98 -5.65
C TRP A 181 -3.75 -13.32 -5.07
N GLY A 182 -3.11 -13.27 -3.91
CA GLY A 182 -2.53 -14.43 -3.26
C GLY A 182 -3.52 -15.52 -2.88
N LYS A 183 -2.94 -16.63 -2.43
CA LYS A 183 -3.60 -17.86 -2.02
C LYS A 183 -4.64 -17.58 -0.95
N THR A 184 -5.81 -18.20 -1.13
CA THR A 184 -6.93 -18.13 -0.19
C THR A 184 -7.14 -19.50 0.45
N ASP A 185 -7.92 -19.56 1.53
CA ASP A 185 -8.25 -20.82 2.21
C ASP A 185 -9.02 -21.82 1.31
N VAL A 186 -9.56 -21.35 0.19
CA VAL A 186 -10.44 -22.12 -0.72
C VAL A 186 -9.77 -22.44 -2.06
N ALA A 187 -8.72 -21.71 -2.45
CA ALA A 187 -8.06 -21.87 -3.74
C ALA A 187 -6.59 -21.43 -3.68
N ASP A 188 -5.74 -22.10 -4.47
CA ASP A 188 -4.29 -21.83 -4.55
C ASP A 188 -3.94 -20.38 -4.95
N SER A 189 -4.87 -19.65 -5.57
CA SER A 189 -4.78 -18.21 -5.86
C SER A 189 -6.18 -17.63 -6.10
N SER A 190 -6.40 -16.35 -5.79
CA SER A 190 -7.65 -15.66 -6.17
C SER A 190 -7.51 -14.97 -7.51
N ASN A 191 -8.47 -15.18 -8.41
CA ASN A 191 -8.50 -14.42 -9.66
C ASN A 191 -8.89 -12.96 -9.42
N VAL A 192 -9.62 -12.66 -8.36
CA VAL A 192 -10.09 -11.30 -8.03
C VAL A 192 -9.19 -10.70 -6.96
N LEU A 193 -8.91 -9.40 -7.07
CA LEU A 193 -8.10 -8.67 -6.09
C LEU A 193 -8.80 -8.72 -4.73
N ARG A 194 -8.04 -9.09 -3.70
CA ARG A 194 -8.51 -9.14 -2.32
C ARG A 194 -7.81 -8.11 -1.47
N GLN A 195 -8.43 -7.83 -0.32
CA GLN A 195 -7.89 -6.95 0.71
C GLN A 195 -8.06 -7.58 2.09
N VAL A 196 -7.17 -7.24 3.01
CA VAL A 196 -7.27 -7.66 4.41
C VAL A 196 -6.69 -6.60 5.34
N THR A 197 -7.40 -6.33 6.43
CA THR A 197 -6.87 -5.51 7.53
C THR A 197 -6.03 -6.38 8.46
N VAL A 198 -4.81 -5.94 8.71
CA VAL A 198 -3.83 -6.52 9.63
C VAL A 198 -3.37 -5.44 10.60
N THR A 199 -2.76 -5.84 11.71
CA THR A 199 -2.28 -4.89 12.73
C THR A 199 -0.77 -5.00 12.86
N ALA A 200 -0.06 -3.87 12.91
CA ALA A 200 1.37 -3.85 13.18
C ALA A 200 1.67 -4.45 14.57
N VAL A 201 2.64 -5.36 14.66
CA VAL A 201 3.00 -6.02 15.93
C VAL A 201 4.42 -5.69 16.35
N SER A 202 4.64 -5.61 17.67
CA SER A 202 5.99 -5.38 18.21
C SER A 202 6.94 -6.51 17.81
N SER A 203 8.17 -6.13 17.48
CA SER A 203 9.26 -7.05 17.17
C SER A 203 9.62 -7.99 18.32
N THR A 204 9.28 -7.60 19.55
CA THR A 204 9.51 -8.41 20.76
C THR A 204 8.44 -9.48 20.99
N THR A 205 7.33 -9.46 20.26
CA THR A 205 6.30 -10.51 20.39
C THR A 205 6.83 -11.83 19.85
N PRO A 206 6.55 -12.99 20.47
CA PRO A 206 7.06 -14.29 19.99
C PRO A 206 6.76 -14.56 18.50
N LYS A 207 5.55 -14.19 18.05
CA LYS A 207 5.11 -14.34 16.65
C LYS A 207 5.95 -13.54 15.63
N CYS A 208 6.59 -12.45 16.05
CA CYS A 208 7.47 -11.66 15.20
C CYS A 208 8.95 -11.95 15.47
N ALA A 209 9.36 -12.03 16.74
CA ALA A 209 10.74 -12.25 17.16
C ALA A 209 11.36 -13.51 16.55
N ASN A 210 10.55 -14.54 16.33
CA ASN A 210 11.01 -15.80 15.72
C ASN A 210 11.23 -15.72 14.20
N SER A 211 10.72 -14.68 13.53
CA SER A 211 10.72 -14.54 12.07
C SER A 211 11.54 -13.34 11.57
N ILE A 212 11.70 -12.31 12.40
CA ILE A 212 12.35 -11.05 12.02
C ILE A 212 13.87 -11.14 12.19
N HIS A 213 14.62 -10.59 11.23
CA HIS A 213 16.10 -10.61 11.26
C HIS A 213 16.70 -9.23 11.52
N ASP A 214 16.07 -8.16 11.02
CA ASP A 214 16.53 -6.78 11.20
C ASP A 214 15.34 -5.87 11.49
N THR A 215 15.19 -5.45 12.75
CA THR A 215 14.07 -4.63 13.21
C THR A 215 14.08 -3.20 12.66
N LYS A 216 15.20 -2.73 12.10
CA LYS A 216 15.27 -1.43 11.43
C LYS A 216 14.69 -1.53 10.03
N LEU A 217 15.12 -2.55 9.29
CA LEU A 217 14.75 -2.75 7.89
C LEU A 217 13.41 -3.48 7.68
N GLN A 218 12.96 -4.20 8.71
CA GLN A 218 11.78 -5.06 8.67
C GLN A 218 10.83 -4.73 9.82
N PHE A 219 9.56 -5.05 9.63
CA PHE A 219 8.55 -5.05 10.68
C PHE A 219 7.52 -6.15 10.43
N CYS A 220 6.73 -6.46 11.44
CA CYS A 220 5.72 -7.50 11.38
C CYS A 220 4.31 -6.95 11.47
N SER A 221 3.37 -7.66 10.85
CA SER A 221 1.95 -7.48 11.11
C SER A 221 1.25 -8.82 11.30
N ALA A 222 0.19 -8.86 12.08
CA ALA A 222 -0.63 -10.05 12.26
C ALA A 222 -2.10 -9.67 12.39
N VAL A 223 -2.99 -10.63 12.19
CA VAL A 223 -4.41 -10.45 12.47
C VAL A 223 -4.72 -10.83 13.92
N ASN A 224 -5.43 -9.94 14.62
CA ASN A 224 -5.90 -10.20 15.97
C ASN A 224 -6.84 -11.40 15.98
N GLY A 225 -6.52 -12.42 16.78
CA GLY A 225 -7.27 -13.69 16.86
C GLY A 225 -6.83 -14.76 15.86
N GLY A 226 -5.89 -14.47 14.96
CA GLY A 226 -5.41 -15.41 13.94
C GLY A 226 -6.38 -15.63 12.78
N GLY A 227 -6.11 -16.65 11.96
CA GLY A 227 -6.96 -17.05 10.82
C GLY A 227 -6.74 -16.25 9.53
N LYS A 228 -5.82 -15.26 9.50
CA LYS A 228 -5.53 -14.39 8.34
C LYS A 228 -4.09 -13.86 8.33
N ASP A 229 -3.48 -13.81 7.15
CA ASP A 229 -2.21 -13.14 6.89
C ASP A 229 -2.11 -12.82 5.38
N THR A 230 -1.15 -11.99 4.97
CA THR A 230 -0.73 -11.98 3.56
C THR A 230 -0.18 -13.34 3.18
N CYS A 231 -0.57 -13.88 2.02
CA CYS A 231 -0.14 -15.21 1.62
C CYS A 231 0.57 -15.24 0.27
N GLN A 232 0.98 -16.45 -0.12
CA GLN A 232 1.62 -16.76 -1.41
C GLN A 232 0.89 -16.08 -2.56
N GLY A 233 1.57 -15.21 -3.31
CA GLY A 233 0.99 -14.41 -4.41
C GLY A 233 0.65 -12.96 -4.05
N ASP A 234 0.67 -12.57 -2.77
CA ASP A 234 0.69 -11.15 -2.36
C ASP A 234 2.12 -10.59 -2.25
N SER A 235 3.14 -11.46 -2.42
CA SER A 235 4.57 -11.14 -2.41
C SER A 235 4.89 -9.91 -3.27
N GLY A 236 5.62 -8.95 -2.71
CA GLY A 236 5.96 -7.69 -3.38
C GLY A 236 4.81 -6.67 -3.46
N GLY A 237 3.59 -7.04 -3.07
CA GLY A 237 2.46 -6.12 -2.94
C GLY A 237 2.65 -5.10 -1.82
N PRO A 238 1.86 -4.01 -1.82
CA PRO A 238 1.96 -2.98 -0.80
C PRO A 238 1.19 -3.36 0.47
N LEU A 239 1.82 -3.11 1.62
CA LEU A 239 1.13 -2.96 2.90
C LEU A 239 0.95 -1.47 3.17
N MET A 240 -0.28 -1.03 3.42
CA MET A 240 -0.64 0.39 3.41
C MET A 240 -1.31 0.82 4.70
N TYR A 241 -1.27 2.12 4.97
CA TYR A 241 -2.11 2.76 5.97
C TYR A 241 -2.85 3.93 5.33
N TYR A 242 -3.96 4.32 5.94
CA TYR A 242 -4.70 5.50 5.53
C TYR A 242 -4.33 6.68 6.41
N SER A 243 -3.72 7.72 5.81
CA SER A 243 -3.43 8.95 6.52
C SER A 243 -4.71 9.78 6.67
N ASN A 244 -5.24 9.88 7.87
CA ASN A 244 -6.41 10.73 8.15
C ASN A 244 -6.12 12.23 7.94
N VAL A 245 -4.87 12.66 8.11
CA VAL A 245 -4.45 14.06 7.93
C VAL A 245 -4.55 14.46 6.47
N TYR A 246 -4.03 13.62 5.57
CA TYR A 246 -3.99 13.92 4.14
C TYR A 246 -5.14 13.30 3.35
N ARG A 247 -5.91 12.40 3.98
CA ARG A 247 -6.97 11.59 3.35
C ARG A 247 -6.46 10.82 2.13
N GLN A 248 -5.30 10.18 2.28
CA GLN A 248 -4.60 9.45 1.22
C GLN A 248 -4.04 8.14 1.77
N TRP A 249 -3.99 7.13 0.90
CA TRP A 249 -3.31 5.87 1.16
C TRP A 249 -1.82 5.99 0.90
N VAL A 250 -1.04 5.41 1.79
CA VAL A 250 0.42 5.51 1.78
C VAL A 250 1.01 4.13 2.05
N VAL A 251 2.10 3.77 1.35
CA VAL A 251 2.79 2.50 1.59
C VAL A 251 3.52 2.54 2.93
N ALA A 252 3.21 1.62 3.84
CA ALA A 252 3.98 1.40 5.06
C ALA A 252 5.11 0.38 4.84
N GLY A 253 4.87 -0.64 4.01
CA GLY A 253 5.84 -1.68 3.73
C GLY A 253 5.57 -2.45 2.44
N ILE A 254 6.52 -3.30 2.09
CA ILE A 254 6.46 -4.21 0.95
C ILE A 254 6.36 -5.63 1.49
N THR A 255 5.38 -6.42 1.04
CA THR A 255 5.19 -7.81 1.46
C THR A 255 6.43 -8.64 1.10
N SER A 256 7.12 -9.17 2.12
CA SER A 256 8.42 -9.82 1.96
C SER A 256 8.30 -11.33 2.14
N TYR A 257 8.01 -11.81 3.34
CA TYR A 257 7.83 -13.23 3.62
C TYR A 257 6.91 -13.44 4.83
N GLY A 258 6.43 -14.66 4.99
CA GLY A 258 5.64 -15.07 6.13
C GLY A 258 5.66 -16.58 6.25
N THR A 259 5.69 -17.09 7.47
CA THR A 259 5.55 -18.53 7.73
C THR A 259 4.11 -18.79 8.13
N GLY A 260 3.47 -19.80 7.53
CA GLY A 260 2.13 -20.21 7.98
C GLY A 260 1.07 -19.13 7.77
N CYS A 261 0.83 -18.73 6.51
CA CYS A 261 -0.21 -17.77 6.17
C CYS A 261 -1.51 -18.06 6.93
N GLY A 262 -2.06 -17.05 7.60
CA GLY A 262 -3.32 -17.20 8.32
C GLY A 262 -3.24 -17.97 9.63
N LEU A 263 -2.09 -18.50 10.02
CA LEU A 263 -1.94 -19.19 11.29
C LEU A 263 -1.83 -18.17 12.44
N ALA A 264 -2.58 -18.41 13.52
CA ALA A 264 -2.73 -17.48 14.65
C ALA A 264 -1.41 -17.08 15.33
N ASN A 265 -0.38 -17.92 15.23
CA ASN A 265 0.89 -17.74 15.93
C ASN A 265 2.00 -17.16 15.04
N TYR A 266 1.69 -16.79 13.80
CA TYR A 266 2.66 -16.23 12.88
C TYR A 266 2.28 -14.81 12.46
N ALA A 267 3.29 -14.04 12.08
CA ALA A 267 3.15 -12.69 11.56
C ALA A 267 3.84 -12.62 10.20
N GLY A 268 3.20 -11.94 9.25
CA GLY A 268 3.84 -11.53 8.01
C GLY A 268 4.94 -10.51 8.29
N VAL A 269 6.05 -10.63 7.58
CA VAL A 269 7.20 -9.73 7.64
C VAL A 269 7.26 -8.88 6.37
N TYR A 270 7.53 -7.60 6.55
CA TYR A 270 7.51 -6.60 5.49
C TYR A 270 8.79 -5.78 5.50
N ALA A 271 9.29 -5.43 4.32
CA ALA A 271 10.35 -4.43 4.20
C ALA A 271 9.78 -3.05 4.53
N ARG A 272 10.43 -2.32 5.46
CA ARG A 272 9.97 -1.02 5.96
C ARG A 272 10.17 0.07 4.90
N ALA A 273 9.11 0.52 4.23
CA ALA A 273 9.20 1.41 3.08
C ALA A 273 9.90 2.75 3.40
N SER A 274 9.71 3.27 4.61
CA SER A 274 10.32 4.52 5.07
C SER A 274 11.85 4.49 5.09
N MET A 275 12.48 3.31 5.22
CA MET A 275 13.94 3.18 5.22
C MET A 275 14.58 3.29 3.83
N TYR A 276 13.78 3.27 2.76
CA TYR A 276 14.29 3.20 1.39
C TYR A 276 13.98 4.43 0.55
N ILE A 277 13.45 5.50 1.14
CA ILE A 277 13.01 6.70 0.39
C ILE A 277 14.16 7.34 -0.39
N ASP A 278 15.34 7.50 0.21
CA ASP A 278 16.51 8.07 -0.48
C ASP A 278 16.97 7.19 -1.64
N TRP A 279 16.94 5.87 -1.44
CA TRP A 279 17.27 4.92 -2.50
C TRP A 279 16.23 4.96 -3.63
N ILE A 280 14.94 5.02 -3.31
CA ILE A 280 13.85 5.18 -4.29
C ILE A 280 14.05 6.46 -5.10
N LYS A 281 14.31 7.61 -4.44
CA LYS A 281 14.59 8.88 -5.10
C LYS A 281 15.79 8.79 -6.04
N SER A 282 16.87 8.13 -5.61
CA SER A 282 18.08 8.00 -6.43
C SER A 282 17.85 7.27 -7.76
N ILE A 283 16.84 6.39 -7.82
CA ILE A 283 16.48 5.62 -9.01
C ILE A 283 15.43 6.35 -9.84
N VAL A 284 14.37 6.83 -9.19
CA VAL A 284 13.20 7.36 -9.89
C VAL A 284 13.42 8.82 -10.34
N GLY A 285 14.29 9.55 -9.63
CA GLY A 285 14.55 10.96 -9.90
C GLY A 285 13.26 11.79 -9.85
N ASN A 286 13.05 12.60 -10.89
CA ASN A 286 11.92 13.53 -10.98
C ASN A 286 10.70 12.94 -11.73
N ASP A 287 10.57 11.62 -11.86
CA ASP A 287 9.45 10.98 -12.57
C ASP A 287 8.12 11.07 -11.78
N GLY A 288 7.87 12.12 -10.99
CA GLY A 288 6.56 12.36 -10.38
C GLY A 288 6.14 11.35 -9.30
N VAL A 289 7.12 10.82 -8.55
CA VAL A 289 6.89 10.19 -7.24
C VAL A 289 6.32 11.23 -6.29
N VAL A 290 5.40 10.81 -5.41
CA VAL A 290 4.80 11.69 -4.41
C VAL A 290 5.13 11.17 -3.01
N ILE A 291 5.92 11.97 -2.30
CA ILE A 291 6.26 11.75 -0.90
C ILE A 291 5.34 12.63 -0.07
N MET A 292 4.70 12.03 0.92
CA MET A 292 3.76 12.74 1.76
C MET A 292 4.46 13.87 2.53
N GLY A 293 3.82 15.04 2.63
CA GLY A 293 4.37 16.19 3.35
C GLY A 293 5.46 17.01 2.64
N GLU A 294 6.11 16.53 1.56
CA GLU A 294 7.14 17.32 0.86
C GLU A 294 6.56 18.55 0.14
N ASN A 295 5.35 18.45 -0.42
CA ASN A 295 4.70 19.59 -1.09
C ASN A 295 4.23 20.68 -0.12
N ALA A 296 4.05 20.37 1.17
CA ALA A 296 3.68 21.36 2.18
C ALA A 296 4.86 22.27 2.57
N ALA A 297 6.09 21.76 2.48
CA ALA A 297 7.31 22.54 2.76
C ALA A 297 7.58 23.62 1.69
N ASN A 298 7.30 23.32 0.42
CA ASN A 298 7.47 24.30 -0.66
C ASN A 298 6.42 25.43 -0.61
N ILE A 299 5.20 25.13 -0.14
CA ILE A 299 4.13 26.13 0.00
C ILE A 299 4.40 27.09 1.18
N SER A 300 5.01 26.61 2.27
CA SER A 300 5.40 27.48 3.40
C SER A 300 6.57 28.39 3.05
N THR A 301 7.55 27.92 2.25
CA THR A 301 8.62 28.77 1.72
C THR A 301 8.11 29.81 0.74
N MET A 302 7.15 29.47 -0.14
CA MET A 302 6.54 30.48 -1.04
C MET A 302 5.70 31.50 -0.28
N SER A 303 4.92 31.07 0.73
CA SER A 303 4.13 31.97 1.57
C SER A 303 5.00 32.96 2.35
N ASN A 304 6.15 32.51 2.88
CA ASN A 304 7.10 33.37 3.57
C ASN A 304 7.77 34.38 2.63
N VAL A 305 8.09 34.00 1.40
CA VAL A 305 8.64 34.92 0.39
C VAL A 305 7.60 35.97 -0.03
N PHE A 306 6.33 35.58 -0.20
CA PHE A 306 5.25 36.54 -0.49
C PHE A 306 4.97 37.49 0.68
N CYS A 307 5.05 37.00 1.92
CA CYS A 307 4.84 37.83 3.11
C CYS A 307 5.98 38.86 3.29
N LEU A 308 7.23 38.44 3.09
CA LEU A 308 8.39 39.34 3.10
C LEU A 308 8.33 40.38 1.98
N ALA A 309 7.91 40.00 0.77
CA ALA A 309 7.74 40.93 -0.34
C ALA A 309 6.65 41.98 -0.07
N LEU A 310 5.52 41.58 0.52
CA LEU A 310 4.43 42.49 0.92
C LEU A 310 4.87 43.47 2.02
N VAL A 311 5.63 43.00 3.02
CA VAL A 311 6.18 43.87 4.06
C VAL A 311 7.18 44.87 3.46
N PHE A 312 8.00 44.46 2.51
CA PHE A 312 8.96 45.35 1.84
C PHE A 312 8.27 46.43 1.00
N VAL A 313 7.23 46.08 0.25
CA VAL A 313 6.43 47.03 -0.54
C VAL A 313 5.69 48.01 0.37
N LEU A 314 5.09 47.54 1.47
CA LEU A 314 4.43 48.40 2.45
C LEU A 314 5.41 49.33 3.18
N PHE A 315 6.67 48.91 3.38
CA PHE A 315 7.71 49.73 3.97
C PHE A 315 8.20 50.82 2.99
N MET A 316 8.35 50.49 1.70
CA MET A 316 8.71 51.45 0.65
C MET A 316 7.61 52.49 0.41
N MET A 317 6.33 52.11 0.52
CA MET A 317 5.19 53.04 0.39
C MET A 317 5.04 54.01 1.57
N ARG A 318 5.74 53.79 2.69
CA ARG A 318 5.79 54.73 3.84
C ARG A 318 6.97 55.71 3.79
N LEU A 319 7.86 55.56 2.81
CA LEU A 319 9.06 56.38 2.63
C LEU A 319 8.92 57.43 1.52
N PHE A 320 7.70 57.62 1.00
CA PHE A 320 7.32 58.68 0.06
C PHE A 320 6.13 59.47 0.61
#